data_AF-A0A938YT80-F1
#
_entry.id   AF-A0A938YT80-F1
#
_cell.length_a   1.000
_cell.length_b   1.000
_cell.length_c   1.000
_cell.angle_alpha   90.00
_cell.angle_beta   90.00
_cell.angle_gamma   90.00
#
_symmetry.space_group_name_H-M   'P 1'
#
loop_
_entity.id
_entity.type
_entity.pdbx_description
1 polymer ?
#
loop_
_entity_poly.entity_id
_entity_poly.type
_entity_poly.pdbx_seq_one_letter_code
_entity_poly.pdbx_strand_id
1 'polypeptide(L)'
;METKIYAFLLITLIIGLVGGYIVGSISQQNQAPTLDEAIDAKNEQIATLQSEVQSLNDQIDTKNQQITTLQSEVQNIEEQIDTKNSQIASLQTEVQSLNNQIDAKNEQIATLQSEVQSLNNEIDVKNQQILALELEVDELRVSLEVEGVVWDVAADTANITIRNTGGVNVTITSISLQETYPGAPWIPDTSPDATGWINVGDNKVFVWDGSAVYDLLPATSYAINIDYASIYDTQYLDGTP
;
A
#
# COMPACT_ATOMS: atom_id res chain seq x y z
N MET A 1 -14.05 -87.76 131.24
CA MET A 1 -13.73 -88.15 129.85
C MET A 1 -14.09 -87.03 128.86
N GLU A 2 -15.15 -86.27 129.14
CA GLU A 2 -15.71 -85.23 128.26
C GLU A 2 -14.78 -84.04 127.98
N THR A 3 -14.03 -83.51 128.95
CA THR A 3 -13.19 -82.31 128.77
C THR A 3 -12.06 -82.49 127.74
N LYS A 4 -11.50 -83.70 127.64
CA LYS A 4 -10.44 -84.00 126.66
C LYS A 4 -10.99 -84.09 125.22
N ILE A 5 -12.23 -84.53 125.07
CA ILE A 5 -12.91 -84.62 123.77
C ILE A 5 -13.24 -83.22 123.27
N TYR A 6 -13.78 -82.35 124.13
CA TYR A 6 -14.02 -80.94 123.78
C TYR A 6 -12.73 -80.20 123.43
N ALA A 7 -11.64 -80.43 124.18
CA ALA A 7 -10.33 -79.85 123.86
C ALA A 7 -9.81 -80.30 122.49
N PHE A 8 -9.95 -81.58 122.15
CA PHE A 8 -9.54 -82.11 120.86
C PHE A 8 -10.39 -81.55 119.70
N LEU A 9 -11.72 -81.46 119.89
CA LEU A 9 -12.63 -80.85 118.91
C LEU A 9 -12.37 -79.35 118.73
N LEU A 10 -12.04 -78.64 119.80
CA LEU A 10 -11.68 -77.22 119.74
C LEU A 10 -10.36 -77.02 119.00
N ILE A 11 -9.35 -77.86 119.27
CA ILE A 11 -8.05 -77.79 118.60
C ILE A 11 -8.18 -78.08 117.10
N THR A 12 -8.96 -79.11 116.73
CA THR A 12 -9.20 -79.44 115.32
C THR A 12 -9.99 -78.35 114.59
N LEU A 13 -10.97 -77.72 115.25
CA LEU A 13 -11.69 -76.56 114.73
C LEU A 13 -10.75 -75.36 114.54
N ILE A 14 -9.90 -75.06 115.52
CA ILE A 14 -8.94 -73.96 115.47
C ILE A 14 -7.93 -74.20 114.34
N ILE A 15 -7.37 -75.41 114.21
CA ILE A 15 -6.45 -75.76 113.13
C ILE A 15 -7.13 -75.64 111.77
N GLY A 16 -8.40 -76.06 111.64
CA GLY A 16 -9.18 -75.93 110.41
C GLY A 16 -9.43 -74.46 110.03
N LEU A 17 -9.80 -73.63 111.00
CA LEU A 17 -10.02 -72.19 110.79
C LEU A 17 -8.72 -71.44 110.46
N VAL A 18 -7.64 -71.71 111.20
CA VAL A 18 -6.32 -71.11 110.97
C VAL A 18 -5.75 -71.57 109.63
N GLY A 19 -5.85 -72.87 109.30
CA GLY A 19 -5.42 -73.42 108.02
C GLY A 19 -6.19 -72.84 106.84
N GLY A 20 -7.52 -72.72 106.95
CA GLY A 20 -8.36 -72.10 105.92
C GLY A 20 -8.05 -70.61 105.72
N TYR A 21 -7.83 -69.86 106.80
CA TYR A 21 -7.41 -68.45 106.73
C TYR A 21 -6.05 -68.29 106.07
N ILE A 22 -5.06 -69.13 106.44
CA ILE A 22 -3.70 -69.09 105.86
C ILE A 22 -3.73 -69.45 104.37
N VAL A 23 -4.44 -70.50 103.97
CA VAL A 23 -4.53 -70.89 102.55
C VAL A 23 -5.27 -69.83 101.73
N GLY A 24 -6.35 -69.25 102.26
CA GLY A 24 -7.08 -68.16 101.61
C GLY A 24 -6.24 -66.89 101.43
N SER A 25 -5.42 -66.54 102.43
CA SER A 25 -4.52 -65.38 102.36
C SER A 25 -3.32 -65.60 101.43
N ILE A 26 -2.73 -66.81 101.41
CA ILE A 26 -1.68 -67.18 100.43
C ILE A 26 -2.23 -67.16 99.00
N SER A 27 -3.46 -67.63 98.80
CA SER A 27 -4.09 -67.63 97.46
C SER A 27 -4.37 -66.21 96.96
N GLN A 28 -4.86 -65.31 97.83
CA GLN A 28 -5.02 -63.88 97.50
C GLN A 28 -3.66 -63.19 97.25
N GLN A 29 -2.64 -63.51 98.05
CA GLN A 29 -1.30 -62.95 97.90
C GLN A 29 -0.62 -63.41 96.60
N ASN A 30 -0.95 -64.59 96.07
CA ASN A 30 -0.44 -65.05 94.77
C ASN A 30 -1.24 -64.51 93.57
N GLN A 31 -2.45 -63.98 93.80
CA GLN A 31 -3.31 -63.42 92.75
C GLN A 31 -3.04 -61.93 92.51
N ALA A 32 -2.65 -61.19 93.54
CA ALA A 32 -2.28 -59.77 93.43
C ALA A 32 -1.09 -59.49 92.48
N PRO A 33 0.04 -60.24 92.51
CA PRO A 33 1.16 -60.06 91.58
C PRO A 33 0.75 -60.22 90.12
N THR A 34 -0.16 -61.15 89.82
CA THR A 34 -0.63 -61.39 88.45
C THR A 34 -1.59 -60.31 87.93
N LEU A 35 -2.27 -59.61 88.83
CA LEU A 35 -3.14 -58.50 88.48
C LEU A 35 -2.33 -57.23 88.22
N ASP A 36 -1.28 -56.99 89.02
CA ASP A 36 -0.36 -55.87 88.86
C ASP A 36 0.39 -55.97 87.51
N GLU A 37 0.91 -57.15 87.16
CA GLU A 37 1.53 -57.39 85.84
C GLU A 37 0.57 -57.13 84.67
N ALA A 38 -0.71 -57.50 84.82
CA ALA A 38 -1.74 -57.25 83.80
C ALA A 38 -2.10 -55.76 83.69
N ILE A 39 -2.11 -55.02 84.81
CA ILE A 39 -2.30 -53.57 84.85
C ILE A 39 -1.14 -52.87 84.17
N ASP A 40 0.10 -53.25 84.47
CA ASP A 40 1.31 -52.68 83.86
C ASP A 40 1.32 -52.90 82.35
N ALA A 41 1.03 -54.12 81.88
CA ALA A 41 0.92 -54.41 80.46
C ALA A 41 -0.17 -53.57 79.76
N LYS A 42 -1.30 -53.32 80.45
CA LYS A 42 -2.36 -52.44 79.93
C LYS A 42 -1.94 -50.97 79.91
N ASN A 43 -1.20 -50.52 80.92
CA ASN A 43 -0.66 -49.16 80.96
C ASN A 43 0.35 -48.92 79.82
N GLU A 44 1.22 -49.88 79.54
CA GLU A 44 2.13 -49.84 78.38
C GLU A 44 1.35 -49.79 77.04
N GLN A 45 0.30 -50.61 76.92
CA GLN A 45 -0.56 -50.59 75.73
C GLN A 45 -1.26 -49.23 75.57
N ILE A 46 -1.76 -48.64 76.66
CA ILE A 46 -2.37 -47.31 76.66
C ILE A 46 -1.35 -46.25 76.25
N ALA A 47 -0.14 -46.28 76.80
CA ALA A 47 0.92 -45.33 76.46
C ALA A 47 1.32 -45.42 74.98
N THR A 48 1.35 -46.64 74.42
CA THR A 48 1.61 -46.88 73.00
C THR A 48 0.51 -46.29 72.13
N LEU A 49 -0.76 -46.58 72.45
CA LEU A 49 -1.91 -46.04 71.73
C LEU A 49 -2.00 -44.51 71.82
N GLN A 50 -1.67 -43.92 72.98
CA GLN A 50 -1.59 -42.47 73.14
C GLN A 50 -0.53 -41.85 72.22
N SER A 51 0.62 -42.51 72.07
CA SER A 51 1.68 -42.08 71.16
C SER A 51 1.26 -42.18 69.69
N GLU A 52 0.57 -43.27 69.30
CA GLU A 52 0.01 -43.41 67.94
C GLU A 52 -1.05 -42.34 67.64
N VAL A 53 -1.94 -42.06 68.60
CA VAL A 53 -2.96 -41.01 68.47
C VAL A 53 -2.30 -39.64 68.28
N GLN A 54 -1.24 -39.34 69.06
CA GLN A 54 -0.50 -38.09 68.87
C GLN A 54 0.13 -38.01 67.47
N SER A 55 0.78 -39.09 67.02
CA SER A 55 1.38 -39.14 65.68
C SER A 55 0.35 -38.96 64.56
N LEU A 56 -0.85 -39.54 64.70
CA LEU A 56 -1.94 -39.38 63.75
C LEU A 56 -2.48 -37.95 63.74
N ASN A 57 -2.59 -37.31 64.91
CA ASN A 57 -2.98 -35.90 65.00
C ASN A 57 -1.97 -34.98 64.28
N ASP A 58 -0.67 -35.18 64.50
CA ASP A 58 0.37 -34.41 63.82
C ASP A 58 0.33 -34.59 62.29
N GLN A 59 0.01 -35.81 61.82
CA GLN A 59 -0.19 -36.09 60.40
C GLN A 59 -1.44 -35.40 59.85
N ILE A 60 -2.55 -35.40 60.59
CA ILE A 60 -3.78 -34.68 60.23
C ILE A 60 -3.50 -33.18 60.10
N ASP A 61 -2.80 -32.59 61.07
CA ASP A 61 -2.46 -31.16 61.04
C ASP A 61 -1.58 -30.82 59.84
N THR A 62 -0.60 -31.66 59.53
CA THR A 62 0.25 -31.51 58.33
C THR A 62 -0.60 -31.59 57.05
N LYS A 63 -1.54 -32.54 56.97
CA LYS A 63 -2.42 -32.68 55.80
C LYS A 63 -3.38 -31.49 55.66
N ASN A 64 -3.90 -30.97 56.76
CA ASN A 64 -4.75 -29.78 56.76
C ASN A 64 -3.99 -28.55 56.26
N GLN A 65 -2.73 -28.37 56.64
CA GLN A 65 -1.89 -27.30 56.09
C GLN A 65 -1.66 -27.47 54.59
N GLN A 66 -1.38 -28.70 54.11
CA GLN A 66 -1.24 -28.99 52.69
C GLN A 66 -2.52 -28.67 51.91
N ILE A 67 -3.69 -29.02 52.45
CA ILE A 67 -5.00 -28.71 51.84
C ILE A 67 -5.18 -27.20 51.71
N THR A 68 -4.91 -26.43 52.76
CA THR A 68 -5.03 -24.95 52.73
C THR A 68 -4.11 -24.33 51.68
N THR A 69 -2.88 -24.82 51.55
CA THR A 69 -1.94 -24.36 50.50
C THR A 69 -2.49 -24.67 49.11
N LEU A 70 -2.92 -25.91 48.87
CA LEU A 70 -3.47 -26.32 47.57
C LEU A 70 -4.73 -25.52 47.20
N GLN A 71 -5.61 -25.24 48.16
CA GLN A 71 -6.78 -24.39 47.94
C GLN A 71 -6.38 -22.97 47.49
N SER A 72 -5.32 -22.42 48.08
CA SER A 72 -4.81 -21.10 47.72
C SER A 72 -4.19 -21.10 46.32
N GLU A 73 -3.46 -22.15 45.96
CA GLU A 73 -2.91 -22.33 44.61
C GLU A 73 -4.02 -22.47 43.55
N VAL A 74 -5.08 -23.24 43.84
CA VAL A 74 -6.24 -23.37 42.97
C VAL A 74 -6.90 -22.01 42.72
N GLN A 75 -7.17 -21.25 43.77
CA GLN A 75 -7.76 -19.92 43.64
C GLN A 75 -6.88 -18.99 42.78
N ASN A 76 -5.55 -19.03 42.98
CA ASN A 76 -4.65 -18.21 42.18
C ASN A 76 -4.64 -18.61 40.70
N ILE A 77 -4.72 -19.91 40.40
CA ILE A 77 -4.82 -20.41 39.03
C ILE A 77 -6.13 -19.97 38.38
N GLU A 78 -7.26 -20.01 39.11
CA GLU A 78 -8.55 -19.54 38.63
C GLU A 78 -8.50 -18.05 38.25
N GLU A 79 -7.92 -17.20 39.10
CA GLU A 79 -7.73 -15.76 38.81
C GLU A 79 -6.85 -15.52 37.58
N GLN A 80 -5.80 -16.33 37.39
CA GLN A 80 -4.96 -16.27 36.19
C GLN A 80 -5.72 -16.68 34.93
N ILE A 81 -6.55 -17.72 35.01
CA ILE A 81 -7.39 -18.18 33.90
C ILE A 81 -8.37 -17.08 33.49
N ASP A 82 -9.04 -16.44 34.45
CA ASP A 82 -9.99 -15.35 34.17
C ASP A 82 -9.32 -14.14 33.52
N THR A 83 -8.11 -13.81 33.98
CA THR A 83 -7.29 -12.76 33.38
C THR A 83 -6.94 -13.11 31.92
N LYS A 84 -6.53 -14.35 31.67
CA LYS A 84 -6.18 -14.82 30.32
C LYS A 84 -7.39 -14.85 29.40
N ASN A 85 -8.54 -15.29 29.88
CA ASN A 85 -9.79 -15.27 29.12
C ASN A 85 -10.19 -13.85 28.72
N SER A 86 -10.03 -12.89 29.63
CA SER A 86 -10.27 -11.46 29.34
C SER A 86 -9.31 -10.92 28.28
N GLN A 87 -8.02 -11.30 28.34
CA GLN A 87 -7.03 -10.94 27.32
C GLN A 87 -7.39 -11.53 25.94
N ILE A 88 -7.82 -12.80 25.90
CA ILE A 88 -8.24 -13.46 24.65
C ILE A 88 -9.44 -12.74 24.04
N ALA A 89 -10.46 -12.40 24.83
CA ALA A 89 -11.64 -11.69 24.34
C ALA A 89 -11.28 -10.29 23.77
N SER A 90 -10.36 -9.58 24.42
CA SER A 90 -9.86 -8.30 23.91
C SER A 90 -9.13 -8.47 22.56
N LEU A 91 -8.24 -9.46 22.46
CA LEU A 91 -7.51 -9.75 21.22
C LEU A 91 -8.44 -10.18 20.09
N GLN A 92 -9.48 -10.96 20.38
CA GLN A 92 -10.51 -11.33 19.38
C GLN A 92 -11.23 -10.09 18.82
N THR A 93 -11.55 -9.13 19.70
CA THR A 93 -12.17 -7.86 19.29
C THR A 93 -11.23 -7.03 18.42
N GLU A 94 -9.94 -6.97 18.77
CA GLU A 94 -8.92 -6.27 18.00
C GLU A 94 -8.74 -6.89 16.61
N VAL A 95 -8.65 -8.22 16.53
CA VAL A 95 -8.56 -8.95 15.25
C VAL A 95 -9.77 -8.66 14.37
N GLN A 96 -10.98 -8.65 14.92
CA GLN A 96 -12.19 -8.31 14.17
C GLN A 96 -12.15 -6.87 13.63
N SER A 97 -11.69 -5.92 14.44
CA SER A 97 -11.50 -4.52 14.03
C SER A 97 -10.49 -4.37 12.90
N LEU A 98 -9.35 -5.07 12.99
CA LEU A 98 -8.32 -5.06 11.94
C LEU A 98 -8.82 -5.68 10.63
N ASN A 99 -9.59 -6.77 10.69
CA ASN A 99 -10.20 -7.36 9.50
C ASN A 99 -11.15 -6.37 8.80
N ASN A 100 -12.02 -5.69 9.55
CA ASN A 100 -12.89 -4.67 8.98
C ASN A 100 -12.12 -3.52 8.32
N GLN A 101 -10.98 -3.12 8.90
CA GLN A 101 -10.11 -2.10 8.30
C GLN A 101 -9.46 -2.59 7.00
N ILE A 102 -9.05 -3.85 6.94
CA ILE A 102 -8.50 -4.47 5.72
C ILE A 102 -9.56 -4.47 4.61
N ASP A 103 -10.80 -4.88 4.92
CA ASP A 103 -11.89 -4.92 3.96
C ASP A 103 -12.19 -3.51 3.39
N ALA A 104 -12.28 -2.50 4.26
CA ALA A 104 -12.47 -1.11 3.84
C ALA A 104 -11.32 -0.60 2.95
N LYS A 105 -10.07 -1.02 3.23
CA LYS A 105 -8.92 -0.66 2.39
C LYS A 105 -8.95 -1.35 1.04
N ASN A 106 -9.40 -2.60 0.98
CA ASN A 106 -9.56 -3.31 -0.29
C ASN A 106 -10.62 -2.66 -1.17
N GLU A 107 -11.74 -2.20 -0.60
CA GLU A 107 -12.77 -1.45 -1.34
C GLU A 107 -12.23 -0.11 -1.88
N GLN A 108 -11.44 0.62 -1.09
CA GLN A 108 -10.77 1.85 -1.54
C GLN A 108 -9.81 1.57 -2.70
N ILE A 109 -9.02 0.49 -2.64
CA ILE A 109 -8.11 0.09 -3.70
C ILE A 109 -8.88 -0.23 -4.99
N ALA A 110 -9.97 -1.00 -4.91
CA ALA A 110 -10.79 -1.34 -6.08
C ALA A 110 -11.40 -0.09 -6.74
N THR A 111 -11.84 0.88 -5.92
CA THR A 111 -12.36 2.17 -6.41
C THR A 111 -11.28 2.94 -7.16
N LEU A 112 -10.10 3.10 -6.57
CA LEU A 112 -8.97 3.80 -7.19
C LEU A 112 -8.50 3.12 -8.48
N GLN A 113 -8.48 1.78 -8.52
CA GLN A 113 -8.15 1.03 -9.74
C GLN A 113 -9.14 1.33 -10.88
N SER A 114 -10.43 1.41 -10.55
CA SER A 114 -11.48 1.76 -11.53
C SER A 114 -11.33 3.20 -12.02
N GLU A 115 -11.00 4.14 -11.14
CA GLU A 115 -10.73 5.53 -11.49
C GLU A 115 -9.51 5.66 -12.42
N VAL A 116 -8.41 4.98 -12.10
CA VAL A 116 -7.21 4.93 -12.96
C VAL A 116 -7.55 4.37 -14.34
N GLN A 117 -8.35 3.30 -14.43
CA GLN A 117 -8.78 2.76 -15.72
C GLN A 117 -9.62 3.77 -16.51
N SER A 118 -10.53 4.48 -15.84
CA SER A 118 -11.34 5.52 -16.49
C SER A 118 -10.48 6.67 -17.02
N LEU A 119 -9.51 7.13 -16.23
CA LEU A 119 -8.59 8.20 -16.63
C LEU A 119 -7.70 7.78 -17.80
N ASN A 120 -7.21 6.53 -17.82
CA ASN A 120 -6.45 6.02 -18.96
C ASN A 120 -7.29 6.00 -20.25
N ASN A 121 -8.55 5.58 -20.17
CA ASN A 121 -9.45 5.62 -21.33
C ASN A 121 -9.69 7.07 -21.81
N GLU A 122 -9.83 8.02 -20.88
CA GLU A 122 -9.99 9.43 -21.23
C GLU A 122 -8.73 9.99 -21.92
N ILE A 123 -7.54 9.64 -21.42
CA ILE A 123 -6.26 9.98 -22.04
C ILE A 123 -6.18 9.42 -23.47
N ASP A 124 -6.56 8.16 -23.69
CA ASP A 124 -6.54 7.55 -25.03
C ASP A 124 -7.47 8.28 -26.00
N VAL A 125 -8.68 8.63 -25.56
CA VAL A 125 -9.62 9.43 -26.35
C VAL A 125 -9.05 10.81 -26.67
N LYS A 126 -8.41 11.47 -25.68
CA LYS A 126 -7.78 12.78 -25.89
C LYS A 126 -6.61 12.71 -26.86
N ASN A 127 -5.79 11.66 -26.79
CA ASN A 127 -4.71 11.43 -27.73
C ASN A 127 -5.23 11.23 -29.16
N GLN A 128 -6.33 10.48 -29.34
CA GLN A 128 -6.97 10.35 -30.64
C GLN A 128 -7.52 11.68 -31.16
N GLN A 129 -8.10 12.51 -30.29
CA GLN A 129 -8.57 13.85 -30.65
C GLN A 129 -7.40 14.76 -31.07
N ILE A 130 -6.27 14.72 -30.36
CA ILE A 130 -5.07 15.48 -30.72
C ILE A 130 -4.55 15.06 -32.08
N LEU A 131 -4.40 13.75 -32.34
CA LEU A 131 -3.95 13.25 -33.65
C LEU A 131 -4.89 13.69 -34.78
N ALA A 132 -6.19 13.66 -34.56
CA ALA A 132 -7.16 14.13 -35.55
C ALA A 132 -7.02 15.63 -35.84
N LEU A 133 -6.81 16.44 -34.79
CA LEU A 133 -6.58 17.88 -34.93
C LEU A 133 -5.24 18.19 -35.61
N GLU A 134 -4.18 17.45 -35.31
CA GLU A 134 -2.88 17.59 -35.97
C GLU A 134 -3.00 17.34 -37.48
N LEU A 135 -3.73 16.30 -37.88
CA LEU A 135 -4.01 16.02 -39.30
C LEU A 135 -4.84 17.14 -39.95
N GLU A 136 -5.88 17.63 -39.28
CA GLU A 136 -6.70 18.75 -39.78
C GLU A 136 -5.86 20.02 -39.97
N VAL A 137 -4.96 20.32 -39.03
CA VAL A 137 -4.03 21.46 -39.13
C VAL A 137 -3.09 21.31 -40.33
N ASP A 138 -2.54 20.12 -40.56
CA ASP A 138 -1.69 19.86 -41.71
C ASP A 138 -2.45 20.00 -43.04
N GLU A 139 -3.70 19.53 -43.11
CA GLU A 139 -4.58 19.71 -44.27
C GLU A 139 -4.93 21.19 -44.54
N LEU A 140 -5.04 22.01 -43.50
CA LEU A 140 -5.38 23.44 -43.62
C LEU A 140 -4.17 24.36 -43.82
N ARG A 141 -2.96 23.83 -43.76
CA ARG A 141 -1.74 24.63 -43.82
C ARG A 141 -1.54 25.25 -45.20
N VAL A 142 -1.35 26.57 -45.26
CA VAL A 142 -0.83 27.28 -46.44
C VAL A 142 0.69 27.20 -46.44
N SER A 143 1.30 26.75 -47.54
CA SER A 143 2.76 26.69 -47.68
C SER A 143 3.14 26.70 -49.15
N LEU A 144 4.06 27.58 -49.55
CA LEU A 144 4.60 27.66 -50.91
C LEU A 144 6.12 27.52 -50.85
N GLU A 145 6.68 26.81 -51.82
CA GLU A 145 8.13 26.66 -52.01
C GLU A 145 8.50 27.07 -53.44
N VAL A 146 9.58 27.84 -53.59
CA VAL A 146 10.13 28.18 -54.91
C VAL A 146 11.16 27.12 -55.27
N GLU A 147 10.81 26.23 -56.20
CA GLU A 147 11.67 25.11 -56.62
C GLU A 147 12.73 25.53 -57.64
N GLY A 148 12.49 26.63 -58.37
CA GLY A 148 13.45 27.14 -59.33
C GLY A 148 13.10 28.52 -59.88
N VAL A 149 14.14 29.28 -60.21
CA VAL A 149 14.05 30.54 -60.95
C VAL A 149 15.05 30.46 -62.09
N VAL A 150 14.56 30.55 -63.32
CA VAL A 150 15.39 30.57 -64.53
C VAL A 150 15.13 31.87 -65.27
N TRP A 151 16.18 32.67 -65.44
CA TRP A 151 16.12 33.91 -66.20
C TRP A 151 16.54 33.65 -67.65
N ASP A 152 15.66 33.99 -68.59
CA ASP A 152 15.99 34.06 -70.02
C ASP A 152 16.30 35.52 -70.39
N VAL A 153 17.59 35.83 -70.51
CA VAL A 153 18.09 37.17 -70.83
C VAL A 153 17.65 37.62 -72.24
N ALA A 154 17.52 36.68 -73.19
CA ALA A 154 17.24 37.01 -74.58
C ALA A 154 15.76 37.31 -74.80
N ALA A 155 14.89 36.54 -74.14
CA ALA A 155 13.46 36.78 -74.15
C ALA A 155 13.03 37.84 -73.13
N ASP A 156 13.92 38.25 -72.23
CA ASP A 156 13.61 39.11 -71.09
C ASP A 156 12.45 38.50 -70.28
N THR A 157 12.55 37.22 -69.91
CA THR A 157 11.49 36.55 -69.13
C THR A 157 12.06 35.79 -67.95
N ALA A 158 11.32 35.77 -66.84
CA ALA A 158 11.61 34.92 -65.68
C ALA A 158 10.65 33.75 -65.66
N ASN A 159 11.18 32.53 -65.67
CA ASN A 159 10.42 31.33 -65.39
C ASN A 159 10.60 30.97 -63.91
N ILE A 160 9.52 31.07 -63.13
CA ILE A 160 9.51 30.69 -61.72
C ILE A 160 8.70 29.40 -61.57
N THR A 161 9.31 28.39 -60.99
CA THR A 161 8.60 27.18 -60.58
C THR A 161 8.25 27.30 -59.12
N ILE A 162 6.96 27.38 -58.82
CA ILE A 162 6.42 27.40 -57.45
C ILE A 162 5.67 26.10 -57.21
N ARG A 163 5.88 25.51 -56.05
CA ARG A 163 5.12 24.37 -55.56
C ARG A 163 4.27 24.78 -54.37
N ASN A 164 2.99 24.44 -54.43
CA ASN A 164 2.15 24.46 -53.25
C ASN A 164 2.45 23.21 -52.41
N THR A 165 3.14 23.42 -51.29
CA THR A 165 3.49 22.37 -50.32
C THR A 165 2.50 22.31 -49.16
N GLY A 166 1.50 23.21 -49.14
CA GLY A 166 0.40 23.22 -48.20
C GLY A 166 -0.79 22.35 -48.66
N GLY A 167 -1.76 22.17 -47.77
CA GLY A 167 -2.95 21.34 -48.01
C GLY A 167 -4.16 22.09 -48.60
N VAL A 168 -4.09 23.43 -48.69
CA VAL A 168 -5.16 24.27 -49.26
C VAL A 168 -4.76 24.89 -50.59
N ASN A 169 -5.76 25.23 -51.41
CA ASN A 169 -5.53 26.00 -52.63
C ASN A 169 -4.95 27.37 -52.30
N VAL A 170 -3.94 27.80 -53.04
CA VAL A 170 -3.33 29.12 -52.89
C VAL A 170 -3.49 29.88 -54.19
N THR A 171 -4.13 31.05 -54.10
CA THR A 171 -4.25 31.98 -55.22
C THR A 171 -3.13 33.01 -55.14
N ILE A 172 -2.27 33.04 -56.15
CA ILE A 172 -1.26 34.08 -56.29
C ILE A 172 -1.85 35.23 -57.09
N THR A 173 -1.98 36.39 -56.45
CA THR A 173 -2.55 37.61 -57.07
C THR A 173 -1.49 38.52 -57.68
N SER A 174 -0.25 38.44 -57.22
CA SER A 174 0.89 39.17 -57.77
C SER A 174 2.21 38.49 -57.43
N ILE A 175 3.20 38.63 -58.31
CA ILE A 175 4.58 38.20 -58.09
C ILE A 175 5.48 39.39 -58.42
N SER A 176 6.36 39.77 -57.49
CA SER A 176 7.32 40.85 -57.68
C SER A 176 8.73 40.28 -57.58
N LEU A 177 9.60 40.67 -58.52
CA LEU A 177 11.02 40.37 -58.50
C LEU A 177 11.77 41.66 -58.14
N GLN A 178 12.71 41.59 -57.20
CA GLN A 178 13.55 42.73 -56.83
C GLN A 178 15.01 42.38 -57.06
N GLU A 179 15.70 43.18 -57.87
CA GLU A 179 17.17 43.18 -57.92
C GLU A 179 17.71 43.98 -56.73
N THR A 180 18.63 43.40 -55.96
CA THR A 180 19.31 44.09 -54.87
C THR A 180 20.74 44.47 -55.26
N TYR A 181 21.00 45.76 -55.45
CA TYR A 181 22.36 46.35 -55.40
C TYR A 181 22.37 47.73 -54.70
N PRO A 182 23.43 48.11 -53.96
CA PRO A 182 23.47 49.36 -53.19
C PRO A 182 23.85 50.59 -54.04
N GLY A 183 23.10 51.71 -53.91
CA GLY A 183 23.62 53.06 -54.13
C GLY A 183 23.15 53.91 -55.33
N ALA A 184 22.07 53.59 -56.04
CA ALA A 184 21.61 54.37 -57.21
C ALA A 184 20.35 55.25 -56.95
N PRO A 185 20.17 56.40 -57.65
CA PRO A 185 19.06 57.35 -57.43
C PRO A 185 17.72 56.93 -58.07
N TRP A 186 16.60 57.32 -57.45
CA TRP A 186 15.22 56.99 -57.86
C TRP A 186 14.62 58.05 -58.81
N ILE A 187 13.97 57.61 -59.89
CA ILE A 187 13.27 58.42 -60.91
C ILE A 187 11.76 58.10 -60.86
N PRO A 188 10.85 59.08 -61.02
CA PRO A 188 9.41 58.80 -60.97
C PRO A 188 8.95 58.12 -62.27
N ASP A 189 8.19 57.02 -62.15
CA ASP A 189 7.49 56.41 -63.28
C ASP A 189 6.19 57.16 -63.58
N THR A 190 5.90 57.33 -64.86
CA THR A 190 4.79 58.16 -65.37
C THR A 190 3.82 57.39 -66.26
N SER A 191 3.93 56.06 -66.33
CA SER A 191 2.94 55.24 -67.03
C SER A 191 1.58 55.21 -66.28
N PRO A 192 0.45 54.94 -66.99
CA PRO A 192 -0.89 55.02 -66.41
C PRO A 192 -1.18 54.03 -65.28
N ASP A 193 -0.36 52.99 -65.18
CA ASP A 193 -0.44 51.82 -64.29
C ASP A 193 0.61 51.85 -63.17
N ALA A 194 1.52 52.83 -63.16
CA ALA A 194 2.60 52.90 -62.17
C ALA A 194 2.13 53.44 -60.80
N THR A 195 2.44 52.70 -59.73
CA THR A 195 2.13 53.12 -58.34
C THR A 195 3.36 53.57 -57.53
N GLY A 196 4.51 53.89 -58.15
CA GLY A 196 5.74 54.26 -57.41
C GLY A 196 6.93 54.80 -58.23
N TRP A 197 8.06 55.06 -57.56
CA TRP A 197 9.33 55.53 -58.17
C TRP A 197 10.23 54.34 -58.53
N ILE A 198 11.02 54.46 -59.60
CA ILE A 198 11.84 53.43 -60.23
C ILE A 198 13.33 53.84 -60.29
N ASN A 199 14.26 52.90 -60.06
CA ASN A 199 15.69 53.13 -60.18
C ASN A 199 16.22 52.63 -61.56
N VAL A 200 17.06 53.41 -62.25
CA VAL A 200 17.55 53.10 -63.61
C VAL A 200 19.07 53.27 -63.76
N GLY A 201 19.80 52.14 -63.65
CA GLY A 201 21.23 51.92 -63.94
C GLY A 201 21.61 50.42 -63.87
N ASP A 202 22.68 49.98 -64.58
CA ASP A 202 23.18 48.61 -64.88
C ASP A 202 22.18 47.42 -65.11
N ASN A 203 20.86 47.70 -65.21
CA ASN A 203 19.71 46.96 -65.78
C ASN A 203 19.20 45.70 -65.01
N LYS A 204 17.88 45.44 -64.80
CA LYS A 204 16.62 45.88 -65.50
C LYS A 204 15.39 46.17 -64.60
N VAL A 205 14.44 46.90 -65.19
CA VAL A 205 13.29 47.66 -64.64
C VAL A 205 11.94 46.91 -64.64
N PHE A 206 11.36 46.79 -63.45
CA PHE A 206 9.94 46.70 -63.01
C PHE A 206 8.84 45.84 -63.68
N VAL A 207 8.31 44.96 -62.82
CA VAL A 207 6.92 44.76 -62.35
C VAL A 207 5.80 44.85 -63.39
N TRP A 208 5.37 43.65 -63.78
CA TRP A 208 4.11 43.41 -64.46
C TRP A 208 2.90 43.71 -63.56
N ASP A 209 2.09 44.70 -63.96
CA ASP A 209 0.63 44.70 -63.74
C ASP A 209 0.01 43.82 -64.82
N GLY A 210 -0.12 42.54 -64.52
CA GLY A 210 -1.16 41.74 -65.14
C GLY A 210 -1.74 40.84 -64.07
N SER A 211 -3.02 41.06 -63.81
CA SER A 211 -3.80 40.21 -62.92
C SER A 211 -4.03 38.84 -63.58
N ALA A 212 -3.00 38.00 -63.66
CA ALA A 212 -3.20 36.57 -63.87
C ALA A 212 -3.37 35.92 -62.50
N VAL A 213 -4.58 35.44 -62.27
CA VAL A 213 -4.93 34.66 -61.08
C VAL A 213 -4.44 33.24 -61.32
N TYR A 214 -3.45 32.80 -60.54
CA TYR A 214 -2.97 31.42 -60.57
C TYR A 214 -3.50 30.68 -59.35
N ASP A 215 -4.41 29.73 -59.57
CA ASP A 215 -4.90 28.82 -58.54
C ASP A 215 -3.98 27.60 -58.46
N LEU A 216 -3.17 27.55 -57.40
CA LEU A 216 -2.23 26.45 -57.18
C LEU A 216 -2.88 25.38 -56.29
N LEU A 217 -3.10 24.19 -56.86
CA LEU A 217 -3.61 23.03 -56.13
C LEU A 217 -2.53 22.45 -55.20
N PRO A 218 -2.91 21.85 -54.07
CA PRO A 218 -1.99 21.17 -53.17
C PRO A 218 -1.07 20.16 -53.85
N ALA A 219 0.18 20.06 -53.38
CA ALA A 219 1.20 19.12 -53.83
C ALA A 219 1.54 19.13 -55.33
N THR A 220 1.22 20.23 -56.04
CA THR A 220 1.51 20.37 -57.47
C THR A 220 2.48 21.53 -57.73
N SER A 221 3.37 21.33 -58.71
CA SER A 221 4.33 22.34 -59.16
C SER A 221 3.80 23.04 -60.40
N TYR A 222 3.94 24.36 -60.42
CA TYR A 222 3.49 25.21 -61.53
C TYR A 222 4.65 26.06 -62.03
N ALA A 223 4.82 26.09 -63.35
CA ALA A 223 5.70 27.04 -64.01
C ALA A 223 4.91 28.31 -64.34
N ILE A 224 5.36 29.44 -63.78
CA ILE A 224 4.79 30.75 -64.03
C ILE A 224 5.82 31.54 -64.84
N ASN A 225 5.46 31.93 -66.05
CA ASN A 225 6.27 32.78 -66.91
C ASN A 225 5.91 34.24 -66.63
N ILE A 226 6.92 35.04 -66.31
CA ILE A 226 6.81 36.48 -66.14
C ILE A 226 7.52 37.12 -67.32
N ASP A 227 6.74 37.76 -68.19
CA ASP A 227 7.26 38.48 -69.35
C ASP A 227 7.64 39.91 -68.93
N TYR A 228 8.93 40.25 -69.04
CA TYR A 228 9.36 41.64 -69.04
C TYR A 228 9.21 42.12 -70.48
N ALA A 229 8.02 42.61 -70.84
CA ALA A 229 7.86 43.33 -72.09
C ALA A 229 8.58 44.69 -72.00
N SER A 230 9.91 44.69 -72.11
CA SER A 230 10.70 45.88 -72.33
C SER A 230 10.39 46.39 -73.73
N ILE A 231 9.58 47.44 -73.84
CA ILE A 231 9.51 48.24 -75.07
C ILE A 231 10.83 49.01 -75.16
N TYR A 232 11.89 48.35 -75.63
CA TYR A 232 12.99 49.04 -76.29
C TYR A 232 12.48 49.52 -77.64
N ASP A 233 11.73 50.63 -77.67
CA ASP A 233 11.58 51.36 -78.93
C ASP A 233 12.85 52.17 -79.17
N THR A 234 13.54 51.73 -80.19
CA THR A 234 14.74 52.25 -80.81
C THR A 234 14.74 53.77 -80.99
N GLN A 235 15.52 54.52 -80.20
CA GLN A 235 16.03 55.84 -80.61
C GLN A 235 17.50 56.04 -80.19
N TYR A 236 18.39 55.29 -80.82
CA TYR A 236 19.68 55.85 -81.22
C TYR A 236 19.80 55.66 -82.73
N LEU A 237 19.55 56.72 -83.49
CA LEU A 237 20.13 57.08 -84.81
C LEU A 237 19.24 58.15 -85.46
N ASP A 238 19.58 59.43 -85.31
CA ASP A 238 20.03 60.29 -86.42
C ASP A 238 20.21 61.75 -85.96
N GLY A 239 21.34 62.37 -86.36
CA GLY A 239 21.42 63.80 -86.61
C GLY A 239 21.83 64.74 -85.46
N THR A 240 23.14 64.85 -85.23
CA THR A 240 23.82 66.09 -84.77
C THR A 240 23.50 67.28 -85.71
N PRO A 241 23.67 68.55 -85.29
CA PRO A 241 24.67 69.07 -84.33
C PRO A 241 24.14 69.51 -82.97
#